data_AF-A0A817EKR1-F1
#
_entry.id   AF-A0A817EKR1-F1
#
_cell.length_a   1.000
_cell.length_b   1.000
_cell.length_c   1.000
_cell.angle_alpha   90.00
_cell.angle_beta   90.00
_cell.angle_gamma   90.00
#
_symmetry.space_group_name_H-M   'P 1'
#
loop_
_entity.id
_entity.type
_entity.pdbx_description
1 polymer ?
#
loop_
_entity_poly.entity_id
_entity_poly.type
_entity_poly.pdbx_seq_one_letter_code
_entity_poly.pdbx_strand_id
1 'polypeptide(L)'
;MIFKAGEDPSYTLPLSGTLVSHQTAGFITSHFNCVPSKLACPSFVVIDSSAALLNSVLSSFNVETVRSNLRRCFNTLNFAYNTSQLRDMTFVRLCCSHVMKVFSRSLNKIETSKDARRQITTLFAVLLNCHNVDGAFDLFEEIINIYADLYNNQSSQRLSLLLDQSNVDEFPVEPYLEEDEEEPHFLDEIDITADAIIHQSPFHVKACDRIPVLKQLIRKEYTNKKTTNPLFSIEIVHLFYKWFAYVPLWSSIMTEFVDR
;
A
#
# COMPACT_ATOMS: atom_id res chain seq x y z
N MET A 1 -16.86 29.06 -23.77
CA MET A 1 -17.50 28.10 -24.71
C MET A 1 -18.52 27.33 -23.89
N ILE A 2 -19.79 27.37 -24.28
CA ILE A 2 -20.95 26.93 -23.50
C ILE A 2 -21.03 25.40 -23.56
N PHE A 3 -21.06 24.71 -22.41
CA PHE A 3 -21.37 23.29 -22.36
C PHE A 3 -22.88 23.09 -22.53
N LYS A 4 -23.30 22.48 -23.64
CA LYS A 4 -24.65 21.95 -23.82
C LYS A 4 -24.69 20.54 -23.26
N ALA A 5 -25.64 20.29 -22.36
CA ALA A 5 -26.08 18.95 -22.00
C ALA A 5 -26.93 18.36 -23.14
N GLY A 6 -26.72 17.08 -23.44
CA GLY A 6 -27.66 16.28 -24.23
C GLY A 6 -27.00 15.29 -25.21
N GLU A 7 -27.24 14.01 -24.95
CA GLU A 7 -27.69 13.04 -25.97
C GLU A 7 -26.71 12.60 -27.07
N ASP A 8 -25.55 12.07 -26.69
CA ASP A 8 -24.77 11.22 -27.61
C ASP A 8 -24.79 9.75 -27.14
N PRO A 9 -25.50 8.84 -27.83
CA PRO A 9 -25.57 7.43 -27.46
C PRO A 9 -24.24 6.68 -27.67
N SER A 10 -23.22 7.33 -28.23
CA SER A 10 -21.87 6.76 -28.32
C SER A 10 -21.06 6.82 -27.01
N TYR A 11 -21.56 7.51 -25.97
CA TYR A 11 -20.91 7.63 -24.66
C TYR A 11 -21.57 6.83 -23.53
N THR A 12 -22.53 5.96 -23.84
CA THR A 12 -23.03 4.98 -22.86
C THR A 12 -22.07 3.80 -22.75
N LEU A 13 -21.24 3.81 -21.71
CA LEU A 13 -20.58 2.59 -21.23
C LEU A 13 -21.66 1.57 -20.83
N PRO A 14 -21.62 0.33 -21.33
CA PRO A 14 -22.54 -0.69 -20.86
C PRO A 14 -22.16 -1.06 -19.43
N LEU A 15 -22.93 -0.55 -18.47
CA LEU A 15 -23.02 -1.12 -17.13
C LEU A 15 -23.71 -2.48 -17.24
N SER A 16 -22.92 -3.55 -17.33
CA SER A 16 -23.42 -4.88 -17.00
C SER A 16 -22.29 -5.74 -16.45
N GLY A 17 -22.45 -6.17 -15.20
CA GLY A 17 -21.63 -7.20 -14.60
C GLY A 17 -21.83 -8.50 -15.37
N THR A 18 -20.77 -8.98 -16.01
CA THR A 18 -20.75 -10.36 -16.52
C THR A 18 -19.30 -10.84 -16.48
N LEU A 19 -19.13 -12.00 -15.84
CA LEU A 19 -17.89 -12.74 -15.63
C LEU A 19 -16.97 -12.69 -16.86
N VAL A 20 -15.73 -12.25 -16.64
CA VAL A 20 -14.71 -12.08 -17.67
C VAL A 20 -14.28 -13.44 -18.21
N SER A 21 -14.76 -13.78 -19.40
CA SER A 21 -14.16 -14.84 -20.23
C SER A 21 -13.07 -14.22 -21.12
N HIS A 22 -12.10 -15.05 -21.53
CA HIS A 22 -10.92 -14.68 -22.33
C HIS A 22 -11.20 -13.89 -23.64
N GLN A 23 -12.47 -13.78 -24.07
CA GLN A 23 -12.85 -13.06 -25.27
C GLN A 23 -13.06 -11.55 -25.05
N THR A 24 -13.32 -11.10 -23.83
CA THR A 24 -13.57 -9.67 -23.53
C THR A 24 -12.27 -8.85 -23.53
N ALA A 25 -11.12 -9.48 -23.22
CA ALA A 25 -9.81 -8.83 -23.28
C ALA A 25 -9.46 -8.36 -24.70
N GLY A 26 -9.83 -9.12 -25.73
CA GLY A 26 -9.58 -8.76 -27.13
C GLY A 26 -10.39 -7.55 -27.61
N PHE A 27 -11.62 -7.39 -27.11
CA PHE A 27 -12.52 -6.30 -27.51
C PHE A 27 -12.16 -4.96 -26.87
N ILE A 28 -11.69 -4.95 -25.61
CA ILE A 28 -11.22 -3.72 -24.98
C ILE A 28 -9.92 -3.25 -25.67
N THR A 29 -9.02 -4.18 -25.98
CA THR A 29 -7.75 -3.87 -26.65
C THR A 29 -7.94 -3.30 -28.06
N SER A 30 -8.93 -3.78 -28.82
CA SER A 30 -9.20 -3.26 -30.17
C SER A 30 -9.84 -1.86 -30.18
N HIS A 31 -10.59 -1.49 -29.14
CA HIS A 31 -11.19 -0.16 -29.03
C HIS A 31 -10.17 0.94 -28.72
N PHE A 32 -9.11 0.64 -27.95
CA PHE A 32 -8.03 1.59 -27.71
C PHE A 32 -7.11 1.80 -28.92
N ASN A 33 -7.08 0.86 -29.87
CA ASN A 33 -6.24 0.95 -31.07
C ASN A 33 -6.81 1.88 -32.17
N CYS A 34 -8.04 2.38 -32.03
CA CYS A 34 -8.67 3.32 -32.98
C CYS A 34 -8.71 4.77 -32.49
N VAL A 35 -8.09 5.09 -31.35
CA VAL A 35 -8.04 6.46 -30.83
C VAL A 35 -6.82 7.18 -31.45
N PRO A 36 -7.00 8.35 -32.09
CA PRO A 36 -5.90 9.05 -32.74
C PRO A 36 -4.80 9.44 -31.75
N SER A 37 -3.57 9.41 -32.27
CA SER A 37 -2.28 9.64 -31.64
C SER A 37 -2.21 10.89 -30.75
N LYS A 38 -2.43 10.66 -29.45
CA LYS A 38 -1.79 11.26 -28.26
C LYS A 38 -2.76 11.01 -27.10
N LEU A 39 -2.85 9.77 -26.63
CA LEU A 39 -3.39 9.56 -25.29
C LEU A 39 -2.48 10.37 -24.35
N ALA A 40 -3.06 11.35 -23.65
CA ALA A 40 -2.35 12.01 -22.58
C ALA A 40 -1.94 10.93 -21.56
N CYS A 41 -0.65 10.73 -21.35
CA CYS A 41 -0.14 9.87 -20.30
C CYS A 41 -0.17 10.69 -19.00
N PRO A 42 -1.07 10.40 -18.05
CA PRO A 42 -1.09 11.12 -16.80
C PRO A 42 0.20 10.81 -16.03
N SER A 43 0.92 11.84 -15.57
CA SER A 43 2.11 11.59 -14.73
C SER A 43 1.75 10.92 -13.40
N PHE A 44 0.51 11.09 -12.95
CA PHE A 44 0.03 10.56 -11.68
C PHE A 44 -1.45 10.18 -11.73
N VAL A 45 -1.81 9.03 -11.18
CA VAL A 45 -3.18 8.55 -11.05
C VAL A 45 -3.43 8.10 -9.62
N VAL A 46 -4.52 8.59 -9.03
CA VAL A 46 -5.03 8.10 -7.74
C VAL A 46 -6.23 7.21 -8.00
N ILE A 47 -6.20 6.01 -7.47
CA ILE A 47 -7.29 5.02 -7.56
C ILE A 47 -7.78 4.64 -6.16
N ASP A 48 -8.94 4.03 -6.06
CA ASP A 48 -9.36 3.33 -4.85
C ASP A 48 -8.47 2.08 -4.60
N SER A 49 -8.78 1.29 -3.58
CA SER A 49 -8.05 0.04 -3.28
C SER A 49 -8.41 -1.13 -4.23
N SER A 50 -8.85 -0.87 -5.47
CA SER A 50 -9.22 -1.89 -6.46
C SER A 50 -8.02 -2.47 -7.20
N ALA A 51 -7.82 -3.79 -7.06
CA ALA A 51 -6.81 -4.54 -7.80
C ALA A 51 -7.02 -4.47 -9.33
N ALA A 52 -8.28 -4.45 -9.79
CA ALA A 52 -8.60 -4.36 -11.21
C ALA A 52 -8.22 -3.00 -11.80
N LEU A 53 -8.50 -1.90 -11.08
CA LEU A 53 -8.08 -0.56 -11.51
C LEU A 53 -6.57 -0.40 -11.49
N LEU A 54 -5.89 -0.90 -10.46
CA LEU A 54 -4.43 -0.88 -10.40
C LEU A 54 -3.81 -1.56 -11.62
N ASN A 55 -4.23 -2.80 -11.92
CA ASN A 55 -3.71 -3.53 -13.08
C ASN A 55 -4.07 -2.85 -14.41
N SER A 56 -5.29 -2.30 -14.54
CA SER A 56 -5.72 -1.60 -15.74
C SER A 56 -4.88 -0.36 -16.03
N VAL A 57 -4.63 0.48 -15.02
CA VAL A 57 -3.80 1.69 -15.17
C VAL A 57 -2.36 1.33 -15.51
N LEU A 58 -1.76 0.37 -14.79
CA LEU A 58 -0.37 -0.06 -15.04
C LEU A 58 -0.21 -0.68 -16.43
N SER A 59 -1.18 -1.49 -16.88
CA SER A 59 -1.14 -2.11 -18.21
C SER A 59 -1.33 -1.09 -19.33
N SER A 60 -2.23 -0.12 -19.13
CA SER A 60 -2.61 0.83 -20.18
C SER A 60 -1.55 1.91 -20.41
N PHE A 61 -0.92 2.41 -19.34
CA PHE A 61 0.01 3.53 -19.44
C PHE A 61 1.49 3.16 -19.38
N ASN A 62 1.84 2.08 -18.65
CA ASN A 62 3.24 1.70 -18.46
C ASN A 62 3.58 0.31 -19.04
N VAL A 63 2.58 -0.45 -19.50
CA VAL A 63 2.74 -1.85 -19.96
C VAL A 63 3.46 -2.71 -18.91
N GLU A 64 3.08 -2.55 -17.64
CA GLU A 64 3.75 -3.22 -16.52
C GLU A 64 2.77 -3.95 -15.57
N THR A 65 3.31 -4.92 -14.83
CA THR A 65 2.60 -5.57 -13.72
C THR A 65 2.85 -4.83 -12.41
N VAL A 66 2.05 -5.08 -11.37
CA VAL A 66 2.29 -4.54 -10.02
C VAL A 66 3.72 -4.84 -9.54
N ARG A 67 4.22 -6.05 -9.77
CA ARG A 67 5.59 -6.44 -9.41
C ARG A 67 6.63 -5.58 -10.12
N SER A 68 6.50 -5.41 -11.44
CA SER A 68 7.41 -4.57 -12.23
C SER A 68 7.34 -3.11 -11.79
N ASN A 69 6.14 -2.60 -11.49
CA ASN A 69 5.93 -1.26 -10.95
C ASN A 69 6.64 -1.04 -9.61
N LEU A 70 6.53 -1.98 -8.66
CA LEU A 70 7.22 -1.88 -7.37
C LEU A 70 8.75 -1.83 -7.55
N ARG A 71 9.30 -2.62 -8.48
CA ARG A 71 10.72 -2.56 -8.85
C ARG A 71 11.11 -1.23 -9.47
N ARG A 72 10.27 -0.70 -10.37
CA ARG A 72 10.48 0.61 -10.99
C ARG A 72 10.47 1.72 -9.94
N CYS A 73 9.48 1.76 -9.05
CA CYS A 73 9.43 2.73 -7.94
C CYS A 73 10.69 2.66 -7.07
N PHE A 74 11.13 1.45 -6.70
CA PHE A 74 12.35 1.29 -5.92
C PHE A 74 13.59 1.83 -6.67
N ASN A 75 13.75 1.52 -7.95
CA ASN A 75 14.83 2.04 -8.76
C ASN A 75 14.79 3.57 -8.90
N THR A 76 13.59 4.14 -9.06
CA THR A 76 13.38 5.61 -9.06
C THR A 76 13.87 6.22 -7.76
N LEU A 77 13.49 5.66 -6.61
CA LEU A 77 13.88 6.17 -5.29
C LEU A 77 15.38 6.00 -4.98
N ASN A 78 16.06 5.07 -5.66
CA ASN A 78 17.51 4.89 -5.56
C ASN A 78 18.28 5.60 -6.70
N PHE A 79 17.66 6.57 -7.38
CA PHE A 79 18.27 7.37 -8.45
C PHE A 79 18.85 6.54 -9.62
N ALA A 80 18.32 5.34 -9.84
CA ALA A 80 18.72 4.49 -10.96
C ALA A 80 18.09 4.94 -12.30
N TYR A 81 17.13 5.85 -12.25
CA TYR A 81 16.51 6.49 -13.41
C TYR A 81 16.75 7.99 -13.39
N ASN A 82 16.97 8.57 -14.58
CA ASN A 82 17.01 10.01 -14.77
C ASN A 82 15.63 10.56 -15.21
N THR A 83 15.48 11.89 -15.18
CA THR A 83 14.25 12.62 -15.55
C THR A 83 13.71 12.24 -16.93
N SER A 84 14.59 11.98 -17.91
CA SER A 84 14.16 11.62 -19.26
C SER A 84 13.49 10.25 -19.34
N GLN A 85 13.93 9.31 -18.51
CA GLN A 85 13.34 7.97 -18.43
C GLN A 85 12.00 7.95 -17.69
N LEU A 86 11.71 8.98 -16.88
CA LEU A 86 10.49 9.07 -16.07
C LEU A 86 9.40 9.94 -16.71
N ARG A 87 9.75 10.76 -17.70
CA ARG A 87 8.86 11.76 -18.33
C ARG A 87 7.54 11.21 -18.83
N ASP A 88 7.56 10.01 -19.40
CA ASP A 88 6.39 9.38 -20.03
C ASP A 88 5.78 8.26 -19.16
N MET A 89 6.15 8.20 -17.88
CA MET A 89 5.67 7.19 -16.94
C MET A 89 4.48 7.71 -16.12
N THR A 90 3.49 6.85 -15.93
CA THR A 90 2.41 7.06 -14.96
C THR A 90 2.81 6.49 -13.60
N PHE A 91 2.70 7.28 -12.54
CA PHE A 91 2.77 6.77 -11.17
C PHE A 91 1.38 6.56 -10.59
N VAL A 92 1.15 5.40 -9.98
CA VAL A 92 -0.15 5.04 -9.40
C VAL A 92 -0.07 5.08 -7.89
N ARG A 93 -1.08 5.70 -7.26
CA ARG A 93 -1.28 5.72 -5.81
C ARG A 93 -2.68 5.28 -5.44
N LEU A 94 -2.78 4.53 -4.36
CA LEU A 94 -4.02 4.18 -3.69
C LEU A 94 -4.47 5.36 -2.83
N CYS A 95 -5.76 5.67 -2.93
CA CYS A 95 -6.40 6.73 -2.17
C CYS A 95 -6.19 6.50 -0.66
N CYS A 96 -5.66 7.51 0.03
CA CYS A 96 -5.28 7.41 1.43
C CYS A 96 -6.48 7.06 2.33
N SER A 97 -7.66 7.61 2.07
CA SER A 97 -8.87 7.32 2.83
C SER A 97 -9.28 5.85 2.72
N HIS A 98 -9.16 5.26 1.53
CA HIS A 98 -9.44 3.83 1.32
C HIS A 98 -8.38 2.96 1.98
N VAL A 99 -7.10 3.31 1.87
CA VAL A 99 -6.00 2.61 2.54
C VAL A 99 -6.19 2.62 4.06
N MET A 100 -6.49 3.77 4.66
CA MET A 100 -6.76 3.90 6.09
C MET A 100 -7.99 3.11 6.53
N LYS A 101 -9.08 3.13 5.73
CA LYS A 101 -10.29 2.33 5.97
C LYS A 101 -9.97 0.84 6.01
N VAL A 102 -9.26 0.34 5.00
CA VAL A 102 -8.87 -1.08 4.93
C VAL A 102 -7.94 -1.45 6.08
N PHE A 103 -6.89 -0.67 6.33
CA PHE A 103 -5.95 -0.93 7.42
C PHE A 103 -6.68 -1.00 8.77
N SER A 104 -7.57 -0.04 9.04
CA SER A 104 -8.35 0.00 10.28
C SER A 104 -9.29 -1.20 10.42
N ARG A 105 -9.88 -1.68 9.32
CA ARG A 105 -10.69 -2.91 9.31
C ARG A 105 -9.86 -4.15 9.65
N SER A 106 -8.70 -4.33 9.01
CA SER A 106 -7.80 -5.45 9.33
C SER A 106 -7.31 -5.37 10.78
N LEU A 107 -7.08 -4.16 11.29
CA LEU A 107 -6.70 -3.92 12.68
C LEU A 107 -7.83 -4.26 13.67
N ASN A 108 -9.08 -3.92 13.36
CA ASN A 108 -10.24 -4.27 14.20
C ASN A 108 -10.39 -5.79 14.39
N LYS A 109 -9.95 -6.60 13.42
CA LYS A 109 -9.98 -8.07 13.52
C LYS A 109 -8.93 -8.64 14.48
N ILE A 110 -7.85 -7.90 14.76
CA ILE A 110 -6.70 -8.39 15.55
C ILE A 110 -6.53 -7.68 16.90
N GLU A 111 -7.03 -6.45 17.06
CA GLU A 111 -6.89 -5.65 18.28
C GLU A 111 -8.24 -5.17 18.80
N THR A 112 -8.55 -5.49 20.06
CA THR A 112 -9.83 -5.18 20.71
C THR A 112 -9.81 -3.87 21.49
N SER A 113 -8.64 -3.44 21.96
CA SER A 113 -8.45 -2.18 22.69
C SER A 113 -8.56 -0.99 21.75
N LYS A 114 -9.57 -0.14 22.00
CA LYS A 114 -9.77 1.11 21.23
C LYS A 114 -8.56 2.03 21.28
N ASP A 115 -7.88 2.10 22.42
CA ASP A 115 -6.70 2.94 22.60
C ASP A 115 -5.51 2.41 21.78
N ALA A 116 -5.22 1.10 21.87
CA ALA A 116 -4.17 0.49 21.07
C ALA A 116 -4.46 0.64 19.56
N ARG A 117 -5.72 0.45 19.14
CA ARG A 117 -6.11 0.68 17.74
C ARG A 117 -5.83 2.12 17.30
N ARG A 118 -6.17 3.11 18.12
CA ARG A 118 -5.86 4.52 17.84
C ARG A 118 -4.36 4.74 17.67
N GLN A 119 -3.55 4.21 18.56
CA GLN A 119 -2.08 4.34 18.52
C GLN A 119 -1.50 3.69 17.25
N ILE A 120 -1.91 2.46 16.93
CA ILE A 120 -1.45 1.72 15.75
C ILE A 120 -1.88 2.39 14.46
N THR A 121 -3.13 2.86 14.37
CA THR A 121 -3.62 3.64 13.23
C THR A 121 -2.86 4.94 13.08
N THR A 122 -2.48 5.60 14.17
CA THR A 122 -1.65 6.80 14.14
C THR A 122 -0.27 6.50 13.56
N LEU A 123 0.41 5.44 14.01
CA LEU A 123 1.68 5.00 13.44
C LEU A 123 1.59 4.74 11.93
N PHE A 124 0.52 4.07 11.50
CA PHE A 124 0.30 3.82 10.08
C PHE A 124 0.01 5.12 9.29
N ALA A 125 -0.70 6.07 9.88
CA ALA A 125 -0.92 7.39 9.27
C ALA A 125 0.39 8.19 9.12
N VAL A 126 1.30 8.10 10.09
CA VAL A 126 2.65 8.70 9.99
C VAL A 126 3.41 8.06 8.83
N LEU A 127 3.38 6.73 8.74
CA LEU A 127 4.03 5.98 7.67
C LEU A 127 3.43 6.29 6.28
N LEU A 128 2.11 6.47 6.20
CA LEU A 128 1.40 6.89 4.99
C LEU A 128 1.84 8.28 4.52
N ASN A 129 2.17 9.16 5.46
CA ASN A 129 2.69 10.49 5.19
C ASN A 129 4.22 10.54 5.16
N CYS A 130 4.94 9.41 5.09
CA CYS A 130 6.37 9.45 4.82
C CYS A 130 6.64 9.95 3.40
N HIS A 131 7.62 10.86 3.29
CA HIS A 131 8.03 11.50 2.03
C HIS A 131 9.40 11.01 1.55
N ASN A 132 10.12 10.27 2.40
CA ASN A 132 11.44 9.75 2.09
C ASN A 132 11.49 8.25 2.42
N VAL A 133 12.21 7.51 1.59
CA VAL A 133 12.24 6.04 1.67
C VAL A 133 12.97 5.54 2.92
N ASP A 134 14.08 6.17 3.30
CA ASP A 134 14.88 5.69 4.43
C ASP A 134 14.18 5.93 5.77
N GLY A 135 13.53 7.08 5.96
CA GLY A 135 12.70 7.36 7.12
C GLY A 135 11.47 6.46 7.21
N ALA A 136 10.90 6.01 6.09
CA ALA A 136 9.86 4.98 6.11
C ALA A 136 10.40 3.62 6.60
N PHE A 137 11.62 3.24 6.19
CA PHE A 137 12.29 2.05 6.72
C PHE A 137 12.63 2.20 8.21
N ASP A 138 13.12 3.36 8.65
CA ASP A 138 13.47 3.62 10.05
C ASP A 138 12.23 3.54 10.94
N LEU A 139 11.11 4.15 10.51
CA LEU A 139 9.84 4.07 11.22
C LEU A 139 9.30 2.63 11.24
N PHE A 140 9.38 1.91 10.12
CA PHE A 140 8.96 0.51 10.07
C PHE A 140 9.80 -0.35 11.01
N GLU A 141 11.12 -0.19 11.02
CA GLU A 141 12.03 -0.88 11.94
C GLU A 141 11.68 -0.58 13.42
N GLU A 142 11.41 0.67 13.76
CA GLU A 142 10.97 1.04 15.10
C GLU A 142 9.64 0.39 15.48
N ILE A 143 8.66 0.35 14.56
CA ILE A 143 7.39 -0.34 14.76
C ILE A 143 7.63 -1.83 15.02
N ILE A 144 8.49 -2.49 14.22
CA ILE A 144 8.81 -3.91 14.45
C ILE A 144 9.48 -4.09 15.82
N ASN A 145 10.39 -3.21 16.23
CA ASN A 145 11.03 -3.31 17.55
C ASN A 145 10.06 -3.11 18.73
N ILE A 146 9.02 -2.29 18.57
CA ILE A 146 7.98 -2.09 19.59
C ILE A 146 7.12 -3.35 19.74
N TYR A 147 6.68 -3.95 18.64
CA TYR A 147 5.69 -5.03 18.65
C TYR A 147 6.29 -6.45 18.57
N ALA A 148 7.57 -6.61 18.22
CA ALA A 148 8.17 -7.92 17.96
C ALA A 148 9.33 -8.30 18.89
N ASP A 149 9.99 -7.35 19.55
CA ASP A 149 11.07 -7.67 20.49
C ASP A 149 10.48 -8.25 21.78
N LEU A 150 10.68 -9.55 21.98
CA LEU A 150 10.18 -10.30 23.15
C LEU A 150 10.64 -9.73 24.49
N TYR A 151 11.81 -9.09 24.52
CA TYR A 151 12.45 -8.65 25.75
C TYR A 151 12.44 -7.14 25.93
N ASN A 152 11.76 -6.40 25.06
CA ASN A 152 11.62 -4.96 25.16
C ASN A 152 10.56 -4.56 26.21
N ASN A 153 11.03 -4.38 27.44
CA ASN A 153 10.25 -3.88 28.57
C ASN A 153 10.04 -2.35 28.55
N GLN A 154 10.58 -1.64 27.55
CA GLN A 154 10.37 -0.20 27.34
C GLN A 154 9.47 0.10 26.14
N SER A 155 8.86 -0.90 25.52
CA SER A 155 8.05 -0.75 24.29
C SER A 155 6.94 0.29 24.42
N SER A 156 6.22 0.32 25.55
CA SER A 156 5.18 1.32 25.80
C SER A 156 5.74 2.75 25.87
N GLN A 157 6.88 2.96 26.52
CA GLN A 157 7.52 4.27 26.59
C GLN A 157 8.01 4.73 25.21
N ARG A 158 8.59 3.82 24.43
CA ARG A 158 9.03 4.11 23.06
C ARG A 158 7.87 4.47 22.15
N LEU A 159 6.76 3.74 22.25
CA LEU A 159 5.53 4.04 21.53
C LEU A 159 5.03 5.45 21.87
N SER A 160 4.94 5.81 23.15
CA SER A 160 4.52 7.16 23.55
C SER A 160 5.43 8.23 22.97
N LEU A 161 6.75 8.07 23.07
CA LEU A 161 7.71 9.03 22.49
C LEU A 161 7.54 9.18 20.98
N LEU A 162 7.33 8.07 20.27
CA LEU A 162 7.14 8.08 18.82
C LEU A 162 5.85 8.81 18.41
N LEU A 163 4.76 8.60 19.17
CA LEU A 163 3.48 9.26 18.94
C LEU A 163 3.56 10.76 19.28
N ASP A 164 4.21 11.13 20.38
CA ASP A 164 4.39 12.54 20.79
C ASP A 164 5.17 13.34 19.74
N GLN A 165 6.18 12.72 19.11
CA GLN A 165 6.97 13.36 18.05
C GLN A 165 6.22 13.53 16.73
N SER A 166 5.16 12.75 16.53
CA SER A 166 4.46 12.69 15.24
C SER A 166 3.59 13.90 14.92
N ASN A 167 3.29 14.76 15.90
CA ASN A 167 2.43 15.96 15.76
C ASN A 167 1.13 15.71 14.97
N VAL A 168 0.57 14.50 15.09
CA VAL A 168 -0.67 14.13 14.41
C VAL A 168 -1.85 14.59 15.27
N ASP A 169 -2.65 15.54 14.76
CA ASP A 169 -3.92 15.93 15.39
C ASP A 169 -4.79 14.68 15.64
N GLU A 170 -5.55 14.67 16.74
CA GLU A 170 -6.35 13.50 17.12
C GLU A 170 -7.25 13.03 15.97
N PHE A 171 -6.87 11.93 15.32
CA PHE A 171 -7.72 11.32 14.29
C PHE A 171 -9.01 10.82 14.96
N PRO A 172 -10.20 11.24 14.51
CA PRO A 172 -11.43 10.65 14.98
C PRO A 172 -11.45 9.19 14.52
N VAL A 173 -11.25 8.28 15.47
CA VAL A 173 -11.53 6.85 15.26
C VAL A 173 -13.05 6.72 15.30
N GLU A 174 -13.71 7.11 14.21
CA GLU A 174 -15.09 6.72 14.01
C GLU A 174 -15.14 5.19 13.92
N PRO A 175 -16.10 4.54 14.58
CA PRO A 175 -16.36 3.14 14.35
C PRO A 175 -16.78 3.02 12.88
N TYR A 176 -15.85 2.60 12.01
CA TYR A 176 -16.20 2.13 10.68
C TYR A 176 -17.22 1.02 10.90
N LEU A 177 -18.48 1.28 10.53
CA LEU A 177 -19.53 0.27 10.55
C LEU A 177 -19.00 -0.93 9.77
N GLU A 178 -19.12 -2.10 10.38
CA GLU A 178 -18.74 -3.41 9.85
C GLU A 178 -19.63 -3.74 8.65
N GLU A 179 -19.45 -3.02 7.54
CA GLU A 179 -19.85 -3.53 6.25
C GLU A 179 -18.80 -4.56 5.85
N ASP A 180 -19.25 -5.81 5.63
CA ASP A 180 -18.51 -6.98 5.14
C ASP A 180 -17.91 -6.75 3.73
N GLU A 181 -17.17 -5.66 3.54
CA GLU A 181 -16.36 -5.44 2.35
C GLU A 181 -15.06 -6.25 2.51
N GLU A 182 -14.82 -7.16 1.56
CA GLU A 182 -13.62 -8.00 1.49
C GLU A 182 -12.33 -7.15 1.52
N GLU A 183 -11.28 -7.68 2.16
CA GLU A 183 -9.95 -7.07 2.11
C GLU A 183 -9.51 -6.91 0.65
N PRO A 184 -8.79 -5.83 0.29
CA PRO A 184 -8.45 -5.59 -1.09
C PRO A 184 -7.57 -6.74 -1.60
N HIS A 185 -8.07 -7.43 -2.62
CA HIS A 185 -7.46 -8.64 -3.19
C HIS A 185 -6.04 -8.46 -3.76
N PHE A 186 -5.46 -7.24 -3.73
CA PHE A 186 -4.07 -7.03 -4.16
C PHE A 186 -3.05 -7.26 -3.04
N LEU A 187 -3.48 -7.23 -1.76
CA LEU A 187 -2.60 -7.56 -0.65
C LEU A 187 -2.51 -9.08 -0.55
N ASP A 188 -1.34 -9.61 -0.89
CA ASP A 188 -1.07 -11.03 -0.73
C ASP A 188 -1.23 -11.45 0.74
N GLU A 189 -1.81 -12.63 0.96
CA GLU A 189 -1.67 -13.30 2.25
C GLU A 189 -0.19 -13.63 2.50
N ILE A 190 0.22 -13.57 3.78
CA ILE A 190 1.61 -13.81 4.19
C ILE A 190 2.02 -15.27 3.95
N ASP A 191 1.06 -16.20 4.02
CA ASP A 191 1.28 -17.64 3.92
C ASP A 191 1.26 -18.14 2.45
N ILE A 192 1.34 -17.24 1.46
CA ILE A 192 1.40 -17.59 0.03
C ILE A 192 2.81 -18.08 -0.33
N THR A 193 2.90 -18.80 -1.45
CA THR A 193 4.14 -19.29 -2.05
C THR A 193 5.23 -18.21 -2.10
N ALA A 194 6.51 -18.61 -2.10
CA ALA A 194 7.64 -17.70 -2.24
C ALA A 194 7.57 -16.79 -3.49
N ASP A 195 6.69 -17.13 -4.44
CA ASP A 195 6.43 -16.36 -5.65
C ASP A 195 5.46 -15.18 -5.48
N ALA A 196 4.88 -15.00 -4.29
CA ALA A 196 4.00 -13.87 -3.97
C ALA A 196 4.72 -12.52 -4.16
N ILE A 197 3.96 -11.49 -4.57
CA ILE A 197 4.47 -10.12 -4.75
C ILE A 197 5.06 -9.60 -3.43
N ILE A 198 4.42 -9.90 -2.29
CA ILE A 198 4.91 -9.51 -0.97
C ILE A 198 6.36 -9.94 -0.72
N HIS A 199 6.73 -11.16 -1.12
CA HIS A 199 8.08 -11.72 -0.92
C HIS A 199 9.10 -11.27 -1.98
N GLN A 200 8.61 -10.81 -3.14
CA GLN A 200 9.44 -10.34 -4.24
C GLN A 200 9.60 -8.82 -4.28
N SER A 201 8.84 -8.09 -3.47
CA SER A 201 8.93 -6.64 -3.40
C SER A 201 10.33 -6.21 -2.95
N PRO A 202 11.01 -5.31 -3.67
CA PRO A 202 12.33 -4.82 -3.25
C PRO A 202 12.29 -4.08 -1.91
N PHE A 203 11.13 -3.49 -1.55
CA PHE A 203 10.94 -2.86 -0.24
C PHE A 203 10.94 -3.89 0.87
N HIS A 204 10.30 -5.03 0.64
CA HIS A 204 10.31 -6.14 1.58
C HIS A 204 11.70 -6.78 1.71
N VAL A 205 12.39 -7.00 0.59
CA VAL A 205 13.76 -7.56 0.59
C VAL A 205 14.68 -6.65 1.41
N LYS A 206 14.69 -5.34 1.14
CA LYS A 206 15.47 -4.36 1.92
C LYS A 206 15.05 -4.33 3.39
N ALA A 207 13.76 -4.47 3.71
CA ALA A 207 13.29 -4.52 5.10
C ALA A 207 13.82 -5.74 5.85
N CYS A 208 13.85 -6.91 5.22
CA CYS A 208 14.43 -8.12 5.81
C CYS A 208 15.95 -8.03 5.99
N ASP A 209 16.64 -7.31 5.10
CA ASP A 209 18.08 -7.09 5.22
C ASP A 209 18.39 -6.13 6.38
N ARG A 210 17.54 -5.11 6.60
CA ARG A 210 17.65 -4.19 7.74
C ARG A 210 17.23 -4.83 9.07
N ILE A 211 16.25 -5.72 9.04
CA ILE A 211 15.67 -6.34 10.24
C ILE A 211 15.80 -7.88 10.11
N PRO A 212 16.96 -8.48 10.44
CA PRO A 212 17.23 -9.90 10.18
C PRO A 212 16.23 -10.86 10.84
N VAL A 213 15.66 -10.46 11.98
CA VAL A 213 14.66 -11.24 12.73
C VAL A 213 13.30 -11.27 12.04
N LEU A 214 13.02 -10.36 11.12
CA LEU A 214 11.71 -10.21 10.46
C LEU A 214 11.28 -11.50 9.75
N LYS A 215 12.21 -12.18 9.06
CA LYS A 215 11.94 -13.48 8.39
C LYS A 215 11.43 -14.55 9.35
N GLN A 216 12.00 -14.61 10.55
CA GLN A 216 11.63 -15.60 11.56
C GLN A 216 10.30 -15.23 12.25
N LEU A 217 10.05 -13.93 12.44
CA LEU A 217 8.78 -13.40 12.95
C LEU A 217 7.62 -13.73 12.00
N ILE A 218 7.81 -13.57 10.70
CA ILE A 218 6.81 -13.90 9.68
C ILE A 218 6.44 -15.38 9.73
N ARG A 219 7.44 -16.26 9.91
CA ARG A 219 7.25 -17.72 10.01
C ARG A 219 6.62 -18.19 11.32
N LYS A 220 6.18 -17.26 12.19
CA LYS A 220 5.54 -17.56 13.49
C LYS A 220 6.42 -18.45 14.39
N GLU A 221 7.74 -18.36 14.25
CA GLU A 221 8.71 -19.15 15.04
C GLU A 221 8.76 -18.72 16.54
N TYR A 222 8.10 -17.61 16.87
CA TYR A 222 8.13 -16.98 18.20
C TYR A 222 6.84 -17.09 19.01
N THR A 223 5.77 -17.66 18.45
CA THR A 223 4.41 -17.66 19.02
C THR A 223 4.29 -18.34 20.40
N ASN A 224 5.26 -19.18 20.78
CA ASN A 224 5.25 -19.94 22.04
C ASN A 224 6.33 -19.49 23.05
N LYS A 225 7.05 -18.39 22.80
CA LYS A 225 8.10 -17.93 23.72
C LYS A 225 7.52 -17.02 24.80
N LYS A 226 8.03 -17.15 26.02
CA LYS A 226 7.72 -16.18 27.10
C LYS A 226 8.23 -14.81 26.69
N THR A 227 7.35 -13.81 26.75
CA THR A 227 7.64 -12.40 26.45
C THR A 227 7.57 -11.58 27.74
N THR A 228 8.46 -10.59 27.86
CA THR A 228 8.37 -9.52 28.87
C THR A 228 7.90 -8.20 28.26
N ASN A 229 7.76 -8.14 26.93
CA ASN A 229 7.25 -6.98 26.22
C ASN A 229 5.71 -6.94 26.31
N PRO A 230 5.12 -5.90 26.93
CA PRO A 230 3.67 -5.78 27.09
C PRO A 230 2.92 -5.51 25.78
N LEU A 231 3.60 -5.03 24.75
CA LEU A 231 3.04 -4.72 23.43
C LEU A 231 3.36 -5.81 22.40
N PHE A 232 3.97 -6.92 22.78
CA PHE A 232 4.32 -7.96 21.83
C PHE A 232 3.06 -8.51 21.13
N SER A 233 3.02 -8.39 19.80
CA SER A 233 1.96 -8.95 18.97
C SER A 233 2.50 -9.29 17.58
N ILE A 234 2.44 -10.58 17.25
CA ILE A 234 2.90 -11.06 15.94
C ILE A 234 1.91 -10.69 14.83
N GLU A 235 0.63 -10.58 15.17
CA GLU A 235 -0.46 -10.19 14.28
C GLU A 235 -0.30 -8.72 13.83
N ILE A 236 0.10 -7.82 14.73
CA ILE A 236 0.40 -6.42 14.38
C ILE A 236 1.63 -6.36 13.47
N VAL A 237 2.69 -7.12 13.79
CA VAL A 237 3.88 -7.23 12.93
C VAL A 237 3.51 -7.71 11.53
N HIS A 238 2.65 -8.73 11.44
CA HIS A 238 2.15 -9.29 10.17
C HIS A 238 1.32 -8.27 9.39
N LEU A 239 0.49 -7.48 10.07
CA LEU A 239 -0.28 -6.42 9.43
C LEU A 239 0.62 -5.37 8.78
N PHE A 240 1.56 -4.78 9.54
CA PHE A 240 2.50 -3.79 8.99
C PHE A 240 3.36 -4.39 7.88
N TYR A 241 3.80 -5.63 8.06
CA TYR A 241 4.59 -6.36 7.09
C TYR A 241 3.89 -6.48 5.72
N LYS A 242 2.59 -6.86 5.69
CA LYS A 242 1.78 -6.92 4.47
C LYS A 242 1.77 -5.59 3.73
N TRP A 243 1.49 -4.52 4.45
CA TRP A 243 1.38 -3.19 3.85
C TRP A 243 2.72 -2.66 3.36
N PHE A 244 3.80 -2.89 4.11
CA PHE A 244 5.11 -2.32 3.80
C PHE A 244 5.69 -2.79 2.46
N ALA A 245 5.38 -4.01 2.03
CA ALA A 245 5.79 -4.51 0.72
C ALA A 245 5.25 -3.66 -0.46
N TYR A 246 4.16 -2.92 -0.24
CA TYR A 246 3.51 -2.07 -1.24
C TYR A 246 3.66 -0.58 -0.93
N VAL A 247 4.59 -0.19 -0.04
CA VAL A 247 4.75 1.19 0.45
C VAL A 247 4.70 2.30 -0.62
N PRO A 248 5.32 2.19 -1.82
CA PRO A 248 5.23 3.28 -2.82
C PRO A 248 3.82 3.47 -3.40
N LEU A 249 2.93 2.48 -3.27
CA LEU A 249 1.56 2.57 -3.78
C LEU A 249 0.64 3.36 -2.86
N TRP A 250 0.91 3.47 -1.57
CA TRP A 250 -0.03 4.10 -0.63
C TRP A 250 0.55 5.26 0.16
N SER A 251 1.87 5.34 0.29
CA SER A 251 2.56 6.45 0.95
C SER A 251 2.74 7.67 0.04
N SER A 252 3.19 8.78 0.62
CA SER A 252 3.55 10.02 -0.09
C SER A 252 4.96 10.00 -0.69
N ILE A 253 5.73 8.91 -0.52
CA ILE A 253 7.12 8.79 -1.00
C ILE A 253 7.21 9.05 -2.51
N MET A 254 6.26 8.55 -3.29
CA MET A 254 6.30 8.75 -4.74
C MET A 254 5.71 10.10 -5.16
N THR A 255 4.87 10.76 -4.34
CA THR A 255 4.13 11.96 -4.76
C THR A 255 4.99 13.21 -4.87
N GLU A 256 6.02 13.31 -4.04
CA GLU A 256 6.90 14.47 -3.99
C GLU A 256 8.24 14.23 -4.68
N PHE A 257 8.34 13.19 -5.51
CA PHE A 257 9.54 12.97 -6.29
C PHE A 257 9.76 14.17 -7.22
N VAL A 258 10.72 15.02 -6.84
CA VAL A 258 10.98 16.38 -7.35
C VAL A 258 11.38 16.38 -8.83
N ASP A 259 11.86 15.25 -9.33
CA ASP A 259 12.35 15.06 -10.69
C ASP A 259 11.29 14.47 -11.66
N ARG A 260 10.00 14.77 -11.43
CA ARG A 260 8.91 14.47 -12.37
C ARG A 260 8.84 15.49 -13.51
#